data_AF-A0AB33A6K7-F1
#
_entry.id   AF-A0AB33A6K7-F1
#
_cell.length_a   1.000
_cell.length_b   1.000
_cell.length_c   1.000
_cell.angle_alpha   90.00
_cell.angle_beta   90.00
_cell.angle_gamma   90.00
#
_symmetry.space_group_name_H-M   'P 1'
#
loop_
_entity.id
_entity.type
_entity.pdbx_description
1 polymer ?
#
loop_
_entity_poly.entity_id
_entity_poly.type
_entity_poly.pdbx_seq_one_letter_code
_entity_poly.pdbx_strand_id
1 'polypeptide(L)'
;MANSAGMLKESIWRDGHFRALTRTAQCTYAQLLSQKDLDRAGMQPLQITKWAKGCNEMSVEDLQANLDELERERFVFYDEDTDELFVRAYMRTTEVTRYPQYLKSALKCAVMVASPKLRHELAVELRRLRKPEATKVADEIDPSDPDPDDTVTEPCENPDGTVPEGCENPAGTVNPDGTLPEPSRERVRVGVRELTLVSTQVGERCAPPPEFCPKHPGGTEDPCRACQRYRVQYSQWAADDAAIAAAEQRAQHQGERDAKRQAIAACRLCDQDGYNGLSVCDHVDRSATARAGLARARAALENPPAATG
;
A
#
# COMPACT_ATOMS: atom_id res chain seq x y z
N MET A 1 -2.58 -15.75 13.56
CA MET A 1 -2.23 -15.09 12.28
C MET A 1 -2.58 -13.63 12.42
N ALA A 2 -1.67 -12.71 12.10
CA ALA A 2 -1.83 -11.28 12.43
C ALA A 2 -0.82 -10.38 11.68
N ASN A 3 -0.71 -10.49 10.36
CA ASN A 3 -0.12 -9.36 9.62
C ASN A 3 -1.20 -8.29 9.53
N SER A 4 -1.17 -7.31 10.43
CA SER A 4 -2.08 -6.15 10.40
C SER A 4 -1.64 -5.10 9.37
N ALA A 5 -0.38 -5.18 8.92
CA ALA A 5 0.22 -4.34 7.88
C ALA A 5 1.38 -5.09 7.22
N GLY A 6 1.75 -4.68 6.00
CA GLY A 6 2.96 -5.11 5.33
C GLY A 6 4.16 -4.24 5.72
N MET A 7 5.31 -4.87 5.97
CA MET A 7 6.56 -4.15 6.26
C MET A 7 7.37 -3.97 4.98
N LEU A 8 7.47 -2.71 4.52
CA LEU A 8 8.35 -2.33 3.41
C LEU A 8 9.48 -1.44 3.95
N LYS A 9 10.72 -1.94 3.95
CA LYS A 9 11.87 -1.14 4.40
C LYS A 9 12.15 -0.03 3.39
N GLU A 10 12.43 1.17 3.88
CA GLU A 10 12.84 2.31 3.04
C GLU A 10 14.06 1.96 2.17
N SER A 11 14.97 1.13 2.67
CA SER A 11 16.18 0.72 1.93
C SER A 11 15.88 0.06 0.59
N ILE A 12 14.68 -0.48 0.38
CA ILE A 12 14.29 -1.07 -0.91
C ILE A 12 14.30 -0.05 -2.05
N TRP A 13 14.10 1.24 -1.75
CA TRP A 13 14.16 2.31 -2.76
C TRP A 13 15.57 2.66 -3.19
N ARG A 14 16.59 2.14 -2.50
CA ARG A 14 18.01 2.28 -2.85
C ARG A 14 18.53 1.07 -3.63
N ASP A 15 17.81 -0.05 -3.60
CA ASP A 15 18.13 -1.28 -4.31
C ASP A 15 18.01 -1.10 -5.83
N GLY A 16 19.09 -1.38 -6.56
CA GLY A 16 19.15 -1.27 -8.02
C GLY A 16 18.23 -2.26 -8.73
N HIS A 17 18.11 -3.50 -8.22
CA HIS A 17 17.25 -4.53 -8.80
C HIS A 17 15.78 -4.14 -8.64
N PHE A 18 15.39 -3.69 -7.45
CA PHE A 18 14.00 -3.27 -7.21
C PHE A 18 13.62 -2.05 -8.06
N ARG A 19 14.53 -1.08 -8.21
CA ARG A 19 14.33 0.11 -9.03
C ARG A 19 14.22 -0.20 -10.53
N ALA A 20 14.79 -1.30 -10.99
CA ALA A 20 14.73 -1.73 -12.39
C ALA A 20 13.37 -2.34 -12.76
N LEU A 21 12.61 -2.83 -11.77
CA LEU A 21 11.27 -3.38 -11.97
C LEU A 21 10.30 -2.36 -12.56
N THR A 22 9.32 -2.86 -13.31
CA THR A 22 8.15 -2.06 -13.71
C THR A 22 7.40 -1.53 -12.49
N ARG A 23 6.73 -0.38 -12.67
CA ARG A 23 5.97 0.23 -11.57
C ARG A 23 4.86 -0.70 -11.08
N THR A 24 4.24 -1.45 -11.98
CA THR A 24 3.20 -2.43 -11.67
C THR A 24 3.77 -3.58 -10.86
N ALA A 25 4.94 -4.13 -11.21
CA ALA A 25 5.61 -5.18 -10.43
C ALA A 25 6.01 -4.69 -9.03
N GLN A 26 6.51 -3.46 -8.89
CA GLN A 26 6.80 -2.86 -7.58
C GLN A 26 5.54 -2.74 -6.71
N CYS A 27 4.42 -2.32 -7.31
CA CYS A 27 3.13 -2.26 -6.64
C CYS A 27 2.62 -3.67 -6.24
N THR A 28 2.76 -4.66 -7.12
CA THR A 28 2.41 -6.06 -6.85
C THR A 28 3.24 -6.58 -5.68
N TYR A 29 4.54 -6.32 -5.64
CA TYR A 29 5.38 -6.70 -4.50
C TYR A 29 4.90 -6.09 -3.17
N ALA A 30 4.57 -4.79 -3.17
CA ALA A 30 4.00 -4.13 -1.99
C ALA A 30 2.62 -4.71 -1.59
N GLN A 31 1.79 -5.07 -2.57
CA GLN A 31 0.52 -5.76 -2.35
C GLN A 31 0.74 -7.13 -1.69
N LEU A 32 1.71 -7.92 -2.15
CA LEU A 32 2.03 -9.25 -1.60
C LEU A 32 2.49 -9.18 -0.14
N LEU A 33 3.25 -8.14 0.23
CA LEU A 33 3.70 -7.94 1.61
C LEU A 33 2.59 -7.59 2.60
N SER A 34 1.47 -7.05 2.12
CA SER A 34 0.34 -6.62 2.94
C SER A 34 -0.78 -7.67 3.05
N GLN A 35 -0.55 -8.88 2.53
CA GLN A 35 -1.53 -9.96 2.61
C GLN A 35 -1.65 -10.53 4.03
N LYS A 36 -2.90 -10.77 4.44
CA LYS A 36 -3.23 -11.35 5.75
C LYS A 36 -2.68 -12.78 5.94
N ASP A 37 -2.58 -13.51 4.83
CA ASP A 37 -2.23 -14.92 4.78
C ASP A 37 -0.70 -15.13 4.65
N LEU A 38 0.07 -14.04 4.53
CA LEU A 38 1.53 -14.08 4.55
C LEU A 38 2.04 -14.48 5.93
N ASP A 39 2.73 -15.61 6.01
CA ASP A 39 3.26 -16.12 7.25
C ASP A 39 4.66 -15.57 7.58
N ARG A 40 5.26 -16.06 8.67
CA ARG A 40 6.60 -15.62 9.10
C ARG A 40 7.75 -16.22 8.31
N ALA A 41 7.51 -17.31 7.58
CA ALA A 41 8.49 -17.85 6.63
C ALA A 41 8.49 -17.06 5.31
N GLY A 42 7.51 -16.17 5.10
CA GLY A 42 7.34 -15.45 3.85
C GLY A 42 6.49 -16.24 2.85
N MET A 43 5.77 -17.27 3.29
CA MET A 43 4.89 -18.07 2.46
C MET A 43 3.45 -17.56 2.51
N GLN A 44 2.74 -17.68 1.40
CA GLN A 44 1.30 -17.45 1.32
C GLN A 44 0.67 -18.28 0.20
N PRO A 45 -0.64 -18.54 0.26
CA PRO A 45 -1.37 -19.12 -0.86
C PRO A 45 -1.31 -18.21 -2.10
N LEU A 46 -1.14 -18.80 -3.28
CA LEU A 46 -1.21 -18.10 -4.55
C LEU A 46 -2.67 -17.77 -4.86
N GLN A 47 -3.03 -16.48 -4.88
CA GLN A 47 -4.42 -16.04 -5.04
C GLN A 47 -4.57 -15.00 -6.14
N ILE A 48 -4.04 -15.28 -7.34
CA ILE A 48 -3.97 -14.36 -8.49
C ILE A 48 -5.32 -13.70 -8.79
N THR A 49 -6.39 -14.49 -8.94
CA THR A 49 -7.75 -13.99 -9.23
C THR A 49 -8.29 -13.06 -8.15
N LYS A 50 -7.88 -13.24 -6.89
CA LYS A 50 -8.30 -12.39 -5.76
C LYS A 50 -7.48 -11.10 -5.72
N TRP A 51 -6.18 -11.19 -5.97
CA TRP A 51 -5.28 -10.04 -5.96
C TRP A 51 -5.54 -9.10 -7.13
N ALA A 52 -5.88 -9.61 -8.31
CA ALA A 52 -6.25 -8.80 -9.48
C ALA A 52 -7.48 -7.92 -9.18
N LYS A 53 -8.47 -8.44 -8.43
CA LYS A 53 -9.66 -7.68 -7.98
C LYS A 53 -9.33 -6.53 -7.02
N GLY A 54 -8.10 -6.43 -6.51
CA GLY A 54 -7.66 -5.31 -5.67
C GLY A 54 -7.50 -3.99 -6.44
N CYS A 55 -7.48 -4.02 -7.77
CA CYS A 55 -7.35 -2.84 -8.61
C CYS A 55 -8.19 -3.00 -9.88
N ASN A 56 -9.10 -2.07 -10.16
CA ASN A 56 -9.98 -2.14 -11.33
C ASN A 56 -9.24 -2.05 -12.67
N GLU A 57 -8.01 -1.53 -12.67
CA GLU A 57 -7.15 -1.42 -13.85
C GLU A 57 -6.25 -2.65 -14.05
N MET A 58 -6.25 -3.60 -13.12
CA MET A 58 -5.37 -4.78 -13.15
C MET A 58 -6.14 -6.01 -13.64
N SER A 59 -5.70 -6.60 -14.75
CA SER A 59 -6.18 -7.91 -15.19
C SER A 59 -5.44 -9.07 -14.50
N VAL A 60 -5.93 -10.30 -14.70
CA VAL A 60 -5.25 -11.51 -14.20
C VAL A 60 -3.94 -11.71 -14.96
N GLU A 61 -3.96 -11.45 -16.27
CA GLU A 61 -2.82 -11.54 -17.17
C GLU A 61 -1.74 -10.51 -16.81
N ASP A 62 -2.13 -9.27 -16.49
CA ASP A 62 -1.20 -8.24 -16.02
C ASP A 62 -0.55 -8.66 -14.69
N LEU A 63 -1.34 -9.22 -13.76
CA LEU A 63 -0.82 -9.66 -12.48
C LEU A 63 0.15 -10.85 -12.65
N GLN A 64 -0.14 -11.79 -13.55
CA GLN A 64 0.78 -12.88 -13.89
C GLN A 64 2.09 -12.34 -14.47
N ALA A 65 2.03 -11.41 -15.43
CA ALA A 65 3.23 -10.79 -15.99
C ALA A 65 4.08 -10.07 -14.92
N ASN A 66 3.45 -9.45 -13.93
CA ASN A 66 4.14 -8.84 -12.80
C ASN A 66 4.79 -9.91 -11.89
N LEU A 67 4.12 -11.06 -11.67
CA LEU A 67 4.70 -12.18 -10.90
C LEU A 67 5.88 -12.82 -11.63
N ASP A 68 5.78 -13.01 -12.95
CA ASP A 68 6.88 -13.49 -13.81
C ASP A 68 8.11 -12.58 -13.71
N GLU A 69 7.89 -11.26 -13.75
CA GLU A 69 8.97 -10.28 -13.59
C GLU A 69 9.61 -10.35 -12.20
N LEU A 70 8.79 -10.42 -11.15
CA LEU A 70 9.26 -10.55 -9.77
C LEU A 70 10.01 -11.85 -9.53
N GLU A 71 9.62 -12.94 -10.20
CA GLU A 71 10.32 -14.22 -10.14
C GLU A 71 11.65 -14.19 -10.89
N ARG A 72 11.68 -13.61 -12.09
CA ARG A 72 12.92 -13.43 -12.85
C ARG A 72 13.96 -12.60 -12.08
N GLU A 73 13.53 -11.54 -11.40
CA GLU A 73 14.40 -10.71 -10.56
C GLU A 73 14.57 -11.26 -9.13
N ARG A 74 14.11 -12.49 -8.86
CA ARG A 74 14.25 -13.22 -7.58
C ARG A 74 13.68 -12.48 -6.37
N PHE A 75 12.66 -11.64 -6.51
CA PHE A 75 11.95 -11.03 -5.37
C PHE A 75 10.91 -11.97 -4.77
N VAL A 76 10.27 -12.77 -5.61
CA VAL A 76 9.19 -13.68 -5.26
C VAL A 76 9.38 -14.97 -6.05
N PHE A 77 8.97 -16.11 -5.51
CA PHE A 77 8.84 -17.34 -6.27
C PHE A 77 7.43 -17.86 -6.10
N TYR A 78 6.87 -18.48 -7.14
CA TYR A 78 5.55 -19.08 -7.03
C TYR A 78 5.48 -20.41 -7.78
N ASP A 79 4.47 -21.19 -7.43
CA ASP A 79 4.18 -22.48 -8.02
C ASP A 79 2.67 -22.62 -8.19
N GLU A 80 2.24 -22.70 -9.44
CA GLU A 80 0.81 -22.84 -9.81
C GLU A 80 0.28 -24.24 -9.51
N ASP A 81 1.13 -25.27 -9.48
CA ASP A 81 0.68 -26.64 -9.23
C ASP A 81 0.31 -26.86 -7.75
N THR A 82 0.98 -26.14 -6.85
CA THR A 82 0.73 -26.23 -5.40
C THR A 82 -0.06 -25.04 -4.84
N ASP A 83 -0.40 -24.06 -5.66
CA ASP A 83 -1.02 -22.79 -5.25
C ASP A 83 -0.21 -22.09 -4.13
N GLU A 84 1.12 -22.06 -4.22
CA GLU A 84 2.00 -21.45 -3.20
C GLU A 84 2.83 -20.30 -3.77
N LEU A 85 3.09 -19.29 -2.93
CA LEU A 85 3.96 -18.16 -3.24
C LEU A 85 4.89 -17.87 -2.05
N PHE A 86 6.17 -17.65 -2.36
CA PHE A 86 7.23 -17.32 -1.45
C PHE A 86 7.77 -15.91 -1.71
N VAL A 87 7.76 -15.04 -0.70
CA VAL A 87 8.40 -13.72 -0.76
C VAL A 87 9.82 -13.83 -0.22
N ARG A 88 10.82 -13.70 -1.10
CA ARG A 88 12.22 -13.83 -0.73
C ARG A 88 12.63 -12.72 0.24
N ALA A 89 13.63 -13.01 1.09
CA ALA A 89 14.20 -12.10 2.08
C ALA A 89 13.22 -11.57 3.15
N TYR A 90 11.95 -11.97 3.16
CA TYR A 90 10.95 -11.49 4.14
C TYR A 90 11.39 -11.74 5.59
N MET A 91 11.96 -12.91 5.87
CA MET A 91 12.50 -13.27 7.20
C MET A 91 13.63 -12.33 7.65
N ARG A 92 14.52 -11.94 6.74
CA ARG A 92 15.62 -11.00 7.01
C ARG A 92 15.09 -9.58 7.18
N THR A 93 14.14 -9.18 6.35
CA THR A 93 13.49 -7.87 6.40
C THR A 93 12.73 -7.66 7.72
N THR A 94 11.98 -8.67 8.17
CA THR A 94 11.19 -8.58 9.41
C THR A 94 11.97 -8.92 10.69
N GLU A 95 13.29 -9.13 10.56
CA GLU A 95 14.18 -9.46 11.69
C GLU A 95 13.70 -10.65 12.53
N VAL A 96 13.19 -11.72 11.88
CA VAL A 96 12.63 -12.88 12.62
C VAL A 96 13.64 -13.54 13.57
N THR A 97 14.94 -13.40 13.28
CA THR A 97 16.04 -13.91 14.12
C THR A 97 16.25 -13.12 15.40
N ARG A 98 15.74 -11.89 15.49
CA ARG A 98 15.81 -11.03 16.69
C ARG A 98 14.94 -11.57 17.82
N TYR A 99 13.82 -12.21 17.48
CA TYR A 99 12.85 -12.73 18.45
C TYR A 99 12.73 -14.27 18.31
N PRO A 100 13.19 -15.07 19.29
CA PRO A 100 13.18 -16.53 19.19
C PRO A 100 11.81 -17.14 18.87
N GLN A 101 10.73 -16.53 19.37
CA GLN A 101 9.36 -16.98 19.11
C GLN A 101 8.95 -16.79 17.64
N TYR A 102 9.46 -15.76 16.97
CA TYR A 102 9.19 -15.51 15.55
C TYR A 102 9.96 -16.48 14.69
N LEU A 103 11.25 -16.70 14.98
CA LEU A 103 12.04 -17.73 14.32
C LEU A 103 11.39 -19.11 14.45
N LYS A 104 10.99 -19.53 15.66
CA LYS A 104 10.32 -20.81 15.88
C LYS A 104 9.03 -20.94 15.06
N SER A 105 8.27 -19.86 14.93
CA SER A 105 7.05 -19.83 14.12
C SER A 105 7.37 -19.92 12.62
N ALA A 106 8.41 -19.25 12.14
CA ALA A 106 8.85 -19.31 10.75
C ALA A 106 9.32 -20.73 10.37
N LEU A 107 10.15 -21.36 11.22
CA LEU A 107 10.63 -22.72 10.98
C LEU A 107 9.50 -23.76 10.93
N LYS A 108 8.46 -23.60 11.75
CA LYS A 108 7.27 -24.46 11.68
C LYS A 108 6.51 -24.30 10.37
N CYS A 109 6.41 -23.07 9.86
CA CYS A 109 5.79 -22.82 8.56
C CYS A 109 6.63 -23.42 7.41
N ALA A 110 7.95 -23.31 7.49
CA ALA A 110 8.86 -23.79 6.44
C ALA A 110 8.72 -25.30 6.13
N VAL A 111 8.53 -26.13 7.15
CA VAL A 111 8.35 -27.58 6.99
C VAL A 111 7.01 -27.93 6.32
N MET A 112 6.02 -27.02 6.36
CA MET A 112 4.68 -27.26 5.81
C MET A 112 4.57 -26.94 4.31
N VAL A 113 5.57 -26.29 3.72
CA VAL A 113 5.59 -25.93 2.29
C VAL A 113 5.46 -27.19 1.46
N ALA A 114 4.60 -27.21 0.44
CA ALA A 114 4.36 -28.38 -0.40
C ALA A 114 5.28 -28.41 -1.63
N SER A 115 5.50 -27.26 -2.27
CA SER A 115 6.25 -27.11 -3.52
C SER A 115 7.73 -27.48 -3.35
N PRO A 116 8.25 -28.43 -4.14
CA PRO A 116 9.69 -28.70 -4.20
C PRO A 116 10.52 -27.48 -4.62
N LYS A 117 10.01 -26.69 -5.58
CA LYS A 117 10.65 -25.45 -6.06
C LYS A 117 10.80 -24.44 -4.92
N LEU A 118 9.72 -24.20 -4.18
CA LEU A 118 9.74 -23.22 -3.08
C LEU A 118 10.52 -23.72 -1.86
N ARG A 119 10.54 -25.03 -1.60
CA ARG A 119 11.39 -25.61 -0.55
C ARG A 119 12.87 -25.34 -0.79
N HIS A 120 13.33 -25.45 -2.03
CA HIS A 120 14.72 -25.17 -2.40
C HIS A 120 15.09 -23.70 -2.12
N GLU A 121 14.33 -22.75 -2.68
CA GLU A 121 14.57 -21.31 -2.48
C GLU A 121 14.44 -20.91 -0.99
N LEU A 122 13.49 -21.51 -0.27
CA LEU A 122 13.33 -21.29 1.16
C LEU A 122 14.52 -21.83 1.97
N ALA A 123 15.05 -23.00 1.62
CA ALA A 123 16.24 -23.58 2.25
C ALA A 123 17.46 -22.68 2.08
N VAL A 124 17.65 -22.09 0.89
CA VAL A 124 18.70 -21.10 0.63
C VAL A 124 18.55 -19.89 1.58
N GLU A 125 17.34 -19.33 1.72
CA GLU A 125 17.11 -18.20 2.64
C GLU A 125 17.24 -18.59 4.12
N LEU A 126 16.89 -19.81 4.52
CA LEU A 126 17.09 -20.31 5.88
C LEU A 126 18.57 -20.45 6.23
N ARG A 127 19.40 -20.98 5.32
CA ARG A 127 20.87 -21.07 5.50
C ARG A 127 21.48 -19.69 5.67
N ARG A 128 20.97 -18.67 4.95
CA ARG A 128 21.41 -17.27 5.08
C ARG A 128 21.16 -16.64 6.45
N LEU A 129 20.25 -17.19 7.27
CA LEU A 129 20.02 -16.70 8.64
C LEU A 129 21.18 -16.98 9.60
N ARG A 130 22.10 -17.89 9.24
CA ARG A 130 23.24 -18.30 10.09
C ARG A 130 22.82 -18.75 11.49
N LYS A 131 21.71 -19.48 11.57
CA LYS A 131 21.19 -20.08 12.80
C LYS A 131 21.24 -21.61 12.71
N PRO A 132 21.70 -22.31 13.75
CA PRO A 132 21.81 -23.77 13.71
C PRO A 132 20.44 -24.43 13.56
N GLU A 133 19.38 -23.90 14.19
CA GLU A 133 18.04 -24.45 14.03
C GLU A 133 17.47 -24.23 12.63
N ALA A 134 17.79 -23.10 11.99
CA ALA A 134 17.38 -22.81 10.62
C ALA A 134 18.10 -23.70 9.59
N THR A 135 19.40 -23.94 9.81
CA THR A 135 20.19 -24.82 8.94
C THR A 135 19.65 -26.25 8.97
N LYS A 136 19.34 -26.77 10.16
CA LYS A 136 18.73 -28.10 10.31
C LYS A 136 17.42 -28.25 9.53
N VAL A 137 16.55 -27.24 9.59
CA VAL A 137 15.28 -27.24 8.85
C VAL A 137 15.52 -27.11 7.35
N ALA A 138 16.50 -26.30 6.93
CA ALA A 138 16.89 -26.19 5.52
C ALA A 138 17.32 -27.55 4.95
N ASP A 139 18.14 -28.30 5.68
CA ASP A 139 18.62 -29.62 5.26
C ASP A 139 17.52 -30.70 5.31
N GLU A 140 16.48 -30.51 6.13
CA GLU A 140 15.29 -31.37 6.16
C GLU A 140 14.39 -31.15 4.94
N ILE A 141 14.13 -29.89 4.57
CA ILE A 141 13.22 -29.56 3.46
C ILE A 141 13.88 -29.65 2.08
N ASP A 142 15.20 -29.45 2.02
CA ASP A 142 16.02 -29.57 0.82
C ASP A 142 17.36 -30.27 1.17
N PRO A 143 17.40 -31.61 1.08
CA PRO A 143 18.60 -32.39 1.38
C PRO A 143 19.69 -32.27 0.30
N SER A 144 19.47 -31.49 -0.76
CA SER A 144 20.44 -31.28 -1.83
C SER A 144 21.70 -30.57 -1.30
N ASP A 145 22.88 -31.02 -1.73
CA ASP A 145 24.16 -30.37 -1.41
C ASP A 145 24.14 -28.92 -1.93
N PRO A 146 24.55 -27.92 -1.11
CA PRO A 146 24.52 -26.52 -1.52
C PRO A 146 25.45 -26.29 -2.71
N ASP A 147 24.89 -25.86 -3.84
CA ASP A 147 25.68 -25.39 -4.98
C ASP A 147 26.50 -24.17 -4.55
N PRO A 148 27.85 -24.17 -4.67
CA PRO A 148 28.69 -23.06 -4.22
C PRO A 148 28.38 -21.72 -4.90
N ASP A 149 27.66 -21.73 -6.03
CA ASP A 149 27.38 -20.53 -6.84
C ASP A 149 26.13 -19.73 -6.39
N ASP A 150 25.27 -20.29 -5.53
CA ASP A 150 24.01 -19.63 -5.13
C ASP A 150 24.17 -18.65 -3.93
N THR A 151 25.43 -18.42 -3.56
CA THR A 151 25.85 -17.33 -2.66
C THR A 151 26.08 -16.03 -3.43
N VAL A 152 25.17 -15.68 -4.36
CA VAL A 152 25.07 -14.28 -4.78
C VAL A 152 24.68 -13.47 -3.55
N THR A 153 25.71 -12.85 -3.00
CA THR A 153 25.62 -11.88 -1.92
C THR A 153 24.97 -10.68 -2.55
N GLU A 154 23.64 -10.58 -2.43
CA GLU A 154 22.96 -9.29 -2.62
C GLU A 154 23.73 -8.24 -1.81
N PRO A 155 24.27 -7.18 -2.42
CA PRO A 155 24.92 -6.11 -1.68
C PRO A 155 23.82 -5.30 -0.98
N CYS A 156 23.36 -5.80 0.17
CA CYS A 156 22.89 -4.89 1.20
C CYS A 156 24.13 -4.26 1.82
N GLU A 157 24.73 -3.31 1.09
CA GLU A 157 25.63 -2.35 1.70
C GLU A 157 24.81 -1.59 2.75
N ASN A 158 24.96 -1.98 4.00
CA ASN A 158 24.73 -1.05 5.10
C ASN A 158 25.69 0.12 4.84
N PRO A 159 25.22 1.38 4.75
CA PRO A 159 26.14 2.49 4.74
C PRO A 159 26.70 2.60 6.15
N ASP A 160 27.81 1.90 6.40
CA ASP A 160 28.74 2.21 7.47
C ASP A 160 29.46 3.50 7.04
N GLY A 161 28.71 4.60 7.08
CA GLY A 161 29.22 5.94 6.83
C GLY A 161 30.06 6.34 8.01
N THR A 162 31.36 6.12 7.90
CA THR A 162 32.40 6.71 8.73
C THR A 162 32.08 8.19 8.95
N VAL A 163 31.78 8.55 10.21
CA VAL A 163 31.74 9.96 10.62
C VAL A 163 33.13 10.57 10.38
N PRO A 164 33.25 11.65 9.60
CA PRO A 164 34.51 12.37 9.52
C PRO A 164 34.76 13.09 10.85
N GLU A 165 35.97 12.93 11.37
CA GLU A 165 36.55 13.76 12.42
C GLU A 165 36.32 15.25 12.14
N GLY A 166 35.78 15.98 13.13
CA GLY A 166 35.75 17.43 13.08
C GLY A 166 34.58 18.08 13.81
N CYS A 167 34.45 17.85 15.12
CA CYS A 167 33.69 18.73 16.00
C CYS A 167 34.45 18.90 17.32
N GLU A 168 35.16 20.01 17.43
CA GLU A 168 35.92 20.44 18.60
C GLU A 168 34.99 20.68 19.79
N ASN A 169 35.26 20.02 20.93
CA ASN A 169 34.67 20.39 22.22
C ASN A 169 35.65 21.33 22.95
N PRO A 170 35.23 22.51 23.45
CA PRO A 170 36.05 23.27 24.37
C PRO A 170 35.85 22.75 25.80
N ALA A 171 36.97 22.40 26.42
CA ALA A 171 37.35 22.55 27.82
C ALA A 171 36.39 22.12 28.95
N GLY A 172 36.88 21.25 29.83
CA GLY A 172 36.24 20.99 31.13
C GLY A 172 36.91 19.98 32.04
N THR A 173 38.19 20.21 32.36
CA THR A 173 38.90 19.78 33.59
C THR A 173 38.88 18.30 34.01
N VAL A 174 40.06 17.69 33.88
CA VAL A 174 40.55 16.56 34.67
C VAL A 174 40.52 16.84 36.18
N ASN A 175 40.29 15.80 36.98
CA ASN A 175 40.89 15.68 38.30
C ASN A 175 41.37 14.24 38.56
N PRO A 176 42.39 14.07 39.41
CA PRO A 176 43.22 12.89 39.45
C PRO A 176 42.95 12.09 40.72
N ASP A 177 42.33 10.92 40.60
CA ASP A 177 42.65 9.83 41.52
C ASP A 177 42.21 8.51 40.90
N GLY A 178 43.17 7.60 40.76
CA GLY A 178 42.94 6.29 40.17
C GLY A 178 42.24 5.38 41.16
N THR A 179 40.91 5.36 41.16
CA THR A 179 40.13 4.28 41.76
C THR A 179 38.78 4.17 41.04
N LEU A 180 38.50 3.00 40.49
CA LEU A 180 37.20 2.64 39.91
C LEU A 180 36.15 2.55 41.04
N PRO A 181 34.99 3.23 40.92
CA PRO A 181 33.78 2.82 41.59
C PRO A 181 32.85 2.16 40.57
N GLU A 182 32.46 0.91 40.81
CA GLU A 182 31.32 0.32 40.13
C GLU A 182 30.07 1.21 40.32
N PRO A 183 29.32 1.55 39.27
CA PRO A 183 27.99 2.09 39.45
C PRO A 183 26.96 0.95 39.42
N SER A 184 26.54 0.62 40.63
CA SER A 184 25.15 0.48 41.06
C SER A 184 24.08 0.40 39.96
N ARG A 185 23.32 -0.70 40.02
CA ARG A 185 22.02 -0.90 39.39
C ARG A 185 21.07 0.26 39.68
N GLU A 186 21.01 1.23 38.77
CA GLU A 186 19.91 2.18 38.69
C GLU A 186 19.05 1.85 37.48
N ARG A 187 17.82 1.42 37.75
CA ARG A 187 16.79 1.24 36.73
C ARG A 187 16.41 2.61 36.18
N VAL A 188 17.09 3.04 35.12
CA VAL A 188 16.55 4.08 34.25
C VAL A 188 15.35 3.45 33.52
N ARG A 189 14.14 3.79 33.98
CA ARG A 189 12.95 3.65 33.14
C ARG A 189 13.13 4.62 31.98
N VAL A 190 13.71 4.13 30.88
CA VAL A 190 13.53 4.77 29.59
C VAL A 190 12.05 4.67 29.31
N GLY A 191 11.35 5.78 29.49
CA GLY A 191 9.97 5.91 29.09
C GLY A 191 9.91 5.67 27.59
N VAL A 192 9.56 4.44 27.21
CA VAL A 192 8.98 4.19 25.90
C VAL A 192 7.74 5.07 25.88
N ARG A 193 7.83 6.23 25.24
CA ARG A 193 6.64 6.90 24.74
C ARG A 193 6.05 5.86 23.80
N GLU A 194 5.03 5.18 24.29
CA GLU A 194 4.13 4.38 23.51
C GLU A 194 3.67 5.31 22.39
N LEU A 195 4.30 5.16 21.23
CA LEU A 195 3.80 5.74 20.00
C LEU A 195 2.48 5.01 19.79
N THR A 196 1.41 5.56 20.34
CA THR A 196 0.06 5.27 19.89
C THR A 196 0.03 5.65 18.42
N LEU A 197 0.41 4.69 17.58
CA LEU A 197 0.09 4.64 16.18
C LEU A 197 -1.43 4.81 16.12
N VAL A 198 -1.85 6.03 15.81
CA VAL A 198 -3.20 6.26 15.30
C VAL A 198 -3.27 5.38 14.06
N SER A 199 -4.11 4.35 14.14
CA SER A 199 -4.40 3.42 13.06
C SER A 199 -4.91 4.22 11.87
N THR A 200 -3.99 4.65 11.00
CA THR A 200 -4.29 5.25 9.71
C THR A 200 -4.38 4.10 8.72
N GLN A 201 -5.47 3.34 8.83
CA GLN A 201 -5.90 2.48 7.74
C GLN A 201 -6.28 3.42 6.59
N VAL A 202 -5.41 3.49 5.59
CA VAL A 202 -5.69 4.22 4.35
C VAL A 202 -6.91 3.56 3.70
N GLY A 203 -8.04 4.26 3.67
CA GLY A 203 -9.24 3.86 2.92
C GLY A 203 -10.49 3.49 3.76
N GLU A 204 -10.38 3.29 5.07
CA GLU A 204 -11.56 3.18 5.94
C GLU A 204 -11.78 4.51 6.65
N ARG A 205 -12.99 5.09 6.53
CA ARG A 205 -13.37 6.26 7.34
C ARG A 205 -13.26 5.86 8.80
N CYS A 206 -12.21 6.31 9.49
CA CYS A 206 -12.05 6.04 10.92
C CYS A 206 -13.30 6.54 11.64
N ALA A 207 -13.90 5.69 12.47
CA ALA A 207 -15.03 6.07 13.29
C ALA A 207 -14.67 7.33 14.12
N PRO A 208 -15.63 8.24 14.34
CA PRO A 208 -15.37 9.46 15.10
C PRO A 208 -14.78 9.12 16.48
N PRO A 209 -13.67 9.75 16.88
CA PRO A 209 -13.17 9.60 18.24
C PRO A 209 -14.22 10.15 19.24
N PRO A 210 -14.29 9.63 20.47
CA PRO A 210 -15.26 10.13 21.45
C PRO A 210 -14.97 11.59 21.81
N GLU A 211 -16.02 12.41 21.95
CA GLU A 211 -15.88 13.84 22.28
C GLU A 211 -15.43 14.11 23.73
N PHE A 212 -15.63 13.13 24.62
CA PHE A 212 -15.36 13.26 26.05
C PHE A 212 -14.56 12.08 26.60
N CYS A 213 -13.89 12.29 27.74
CA CYS A 213 -13.10 11.24 28.36
C CYS A 213 -13.98 10.15 29.00
N PRO A 214 -13.45 8.93 29.22
CA PRO A 214 -14.22 7.82 29.80
C PRO A 214 -14.84 8.10 31.18
N LYS A 215 -14.30 9.07 31.93
CA LYS A 215 -14.83 9.48 33.24
C LYS A 215 -16.08 10.36 33.12
N HIS A 216 -16.27 11.02 31.98
CA HIS A 216 -17.37 11.95 31.73
C HIS A 216 -17.98 11.67 30.35
N PRO A 217 -18.68 10.54 30.16
CA PRO A 217 -19.18 10.14 28.85
C PRO A 217 -20.19 11.13 28.24
N GLY A 218 -20.91 11.91 29.07
CA GLY A 218 -21.81 12.98 28.64
C GLY A 218 -21.20 14.39 28.71
N GLY A 219 -19.88 14.50 28.94
CA GLY A 219 -19.22 15.77 29.20
C GLY A 219 -19.29 16.20 30.67
N THR A 220 -18.60 17.30 30.97
CA THR A 220 -18.57 17.93 32.29
C THR A 220 -18.39 19.44 32.10
N GLU A 221 -18.99 20.22 33.01
CA GLU A 221 -18.79 21.68 33.09
C GLU A 221 -17.57 22.04 33.94
N ASP A 222 -17.10 21.11 34.77
CA ASP A 222 -15.90 21.30 35.59
C ASP A 222 -14.62 21.22 34.72
N PRO A 223 -13.54 21.95 35.10
CA PRO A 223 -12.30 21.97 34.33
C PRO A 223 -11.60 20.60 34.32
N CYS A 224 -11.88 19.81 33.29
CA CYS A 224 -11.27 18.50 33.07
C CYS A 224 -10.29 18.53 31.88
N ARG A 225 -8.98 18.48 32.17
CA ARG A 225 -7.93 18.43 31.13
C ARG A 225 -8.06 17.24 30.17
N ALA A 226 -8.60 16.11 30.64
CA ALA A 226 -8.83 14.95 29.79
C ALA A 226 -9.93 15.24 28.75
N CYS A 227 -11.10 15.75 29.18
CA CYS A 227 -12.17 16.15 28.26
C CYS A 227 -11.72 17.23 27.26
N GLN A 228 -10.88 18.18 27.69
CA GLN A 228 -10.31 19.17 26.78
C GLN A 228 -9.49 18.53 25.66
N ARG A 229 -8.66 17.52 25.97
CA ARG A 229 -7.86 16.80 24.96
C ARG A 229 -8.74 16.04 23.96
N TYR A 230 -9.79 15.38 24.44
CA TYR A 230 -10.73 14.67 23.56
C TYR A 230 -11.48 15.63 22.63
N ARG A 231 -11.91 16.80 23.11
CA ARG A 231 -12.52 17.84 22.26
C ARG A 231 -11.58 18.33 21.16
N VAL A 232 -10.32 18.58 21.49
CA VAL A 232 -9.31 18.99 20.49
C VAL A 232 -9.11 17.90 19.44
N GLN A 233 -8.97 16.64 19.87
CA GLN A 233 -8.82 15.50 18.96
C GLN A 233 -10.04 15.33 18.04
N TYR A 234 -11.26 15.45 18.60
CA TYR A 234 -12.48 15.40 17.80
C TYR A 234 -12.57 16.55 16.80
N SER A 235 -12.23 17.78 17.20
CA SER A 235 -12.22 18.93 16.27
C SER A 235 -11.22 18.77 15.13
N GLN A 236 -10.07 18.13 15.40
CA GLN A 236 -9.07 17.82 14.37
C GLN A 236 -9.61 16.78 13.41
N TRP A 237 -10.12 15.66 13.93
CA TRP A 237 -10.76 14.62 13.11
C TRP A 237 -11.89 15.18 12.24
N ALA A 238 -12.76 16.03 12.81
CA ALA A 238 -13.88 16.63 12.09
C ALA A 238 -13.40 17.60 10.98
N ALA A 239 -12.31 18.33 11.22
CA ALA A 239 -11.70 19.18 10.19
C ALA A 239 -11.09 18.36 9.05
N ASP A 240 -10.42 17.25 9.38
CA ASP A 240 -9.84 16.33 8.40
C ASP A 240 -10.93 15.64 7.56
N ASP A 241 -12.00 15.14 8.20
CA ASP A 241 -13.15 14.53 7.51
C ASP A 241 -13.85 15.53 6.58
N ALA A 242 -14.05 16.78 7.03
CA ALA A 242 -14.60 17.84 6.18
C ALA A 242 -13.68 18.18 4.99
N ALA A 243 -12.36 18.18 5.17
CA ALA A 243 -11.40 18.43 4.10
C ALA A 243 -11.43 17.33 3.03
N ILE A 244 -11.56 16.07 3.45
CA ILE A 244 -11.70 14.90 2.56
C ILE A 244 -13.01 14.98 1.79
N ALA A 245 -14.14 15.21 2.47
CA ALA A 245 -15.44 15.35 1.82
C ALA A 245 -15.44 16.49 0.79
N ALA A 246 -14.81 17.62 1.11
CA ALA A 246 -14.66 18.72 0.17
C ALA A 246 -13.75 18.38 -1.02
N ALA A 247 -12.74 17.53 -0.84
CA ALA A 247 -11.90 17.05 -1.94
C ALA A 247 -12.66 16.10 -2.88
N GLU A 248 -13.45 15.17 -2.33
CA GLU A 248 -14.35 14.29 -3.10
C GLU A 248 -15.32 15.12 -3.96
N GLN A 249 -15.97 16.13 -3.37
CA GLN A 249 -16.87 17.03 -4.09
C GLN A 249 -16.17 17.81 -5.22
N ARG A 250 -14.96 18.34 -4.96
CA ARG A 250 -14.18 19.03 -6.00
C ARG A 250 -13.83 18.11 -7.16
N ALA A 251 -13.43 16.87 -6.87
CA ALA A 251 -13.11 15.87 -7.89
C ALA A 251 -14.35 15.49 -8.74
N GLN A 252 -15.51 15.32 -8.09
CA GLN A 252 -16.77 15.06 -8.78
C GLN A 252 -17.16 16.21 -9.72
N HIS A 253 -17.13 17.45 -9.23
CA HIS A 253 -17.42 18.62 -10.06
C HIS A 253 -16.41 18.79 -11.21
N GLN A 254 -15.14 18.47 -11.00
CA GLN A 254 -14.15 18.48 -12.05
C GLN A 254 -14.47 17.43 -13.12
N GLY A 255 -14.79 16.20 -12.72
CA GLY A 255 -15.22 15.13 -13.63
C GLY A 255 -16.47 15.50 -14.44
N GLU A 256 -17.48 16.11 -13.82
CA GLU A 256 -18.68 16.60 -14.51
C GLU A 256 -18.35 17.68 -15.55
N ARG A 257 -17.46 18.62 -15.22
CA ARG A 257 -17.01 19.67 -16.14
C ARG A 257 -16.21 19.11 -17.31
N ASP A 258 -15.32 18.15 -17.05
CA ASP A 258 -14.50 17.52 -18.07
C ASP A 258 -15.36 16.66 -19.00
N ALA A 259 -16.32 15.90 -18.47
CA ALA A 259 -17.29 15.14 -19.26
C ALA A 259 -18.15 16.06 -20.15
N LYS A 260 -18.62 17.19 -19.60
CA LYS A 260 -19.35 18.20 -20.39
C LYS A 260 -18.48 18.78 -21.51
N ARG A 261 -17.23 19.13 -21.22
CA ARG A 261 -16.28 19.63 -22.22
C ARG A 261 -16.04 18.60 -23.32
N GLN A 262 -15.89 17.33 -22.97
CA GLN A 262 -15.69 16.25 -23.93
C GLN A 262 -16.93 16.05 -24.82
N ALA A 263 -18.14 16.14 -24.26
CA ALA A 263 -19.39 16.06 -25.04
C ALA A 263 -19.51 17.22 -26.05
N ILE A 264 -19.12 18.44 -25.65
CA ILE A 264 -19.07 19.61 -26.55
C ILE A 264 -18.04 19.38 -27.65
N ALA A 265 -16.82 18.97 -27.31
CA ALA A 265 -15.75 18.73 -28.28
C ALA A 265 -16.07 17.60 -29.28
N ALA A 266 -16.81 16.56 -28.84
CA ALA A 266 -17.21 15.46 -29.71
C ALA A 266 -18.39 15.82 -30.64
N CYS A 267 -19.16 16.86 -30.30
CA CYS A 267 -20.35 17.22 -31.06
C CYS A 267 -19.99 18.16 -32.22
N ARG A 268 -20.30 17.74 -33.44
CA ARG A 268 -20.06 18.53 -34.66
C ARG A 268 -21.03 19.69 -34.87
N LEU A 269 -22.06 19.79 -34.03
CA LEU A 269 -23.12 20.81 -34.12
C LEU A 269 -22.93 21.96 -33.13
N CYS A 270 -22.14 21.74 -32.08
CA CYS A 270 -21.94 22.75 -31.04
C CYS A 270 -20.69 23.59 -31.34
N ASP A 271 -20.70 24.84 -30.90
CA ASP A 271 -19.51 25.68 -30.82
C ASP A 271 -18.66 25.36 -29.57
N GLN A 272 -17.60 26.15 -29.34
CA GLN A 272 -16.67 25.95 -28.22
C GLN A 272 -17.33 26.07 -26.83
N ASP A 273 -18.49 26.71 -26.76
CA ASP A 273 -19.24 26.95 -25.52
C ASP A 273 -20.44 26.01 -25.37
N GLY A 274 -20.70 25.12 -26.34
CA GLY A 274 -21.79 24.15 -26.30
C GLY A 274 -23.12 24.65 -26.86
N TYR A 275 -23.09 25.66 -27.74
CA TYR A 275 -24.28 26.22 -28.39
C TYR A 275 -24.36 25.80 -29.86
N ASN A 276 -25.59 25.65 -30.35
CA ASN A 276 -25.89 25.57 -31.79
C ASN A 276 -26.63 26.86 -32.17
N GLY A 277 -25.88 27.85 -32.66
CA GLY A 277 -26.39 29.20 -32.92
C GLY A 277 -26.76 29.93 -31.62
N LEU A 278 -28.06 30.23 -31.43
CA LEU A 278 -28.56 30.95 -30.25
C LEU A 278 -29.13 30.02 -29.16
N SER A 279 -29.11 28.70 -29.37
CA SER A 279 -29.70 27.71 -28.46
C SER A 279 -28.64 26.77 -27.89
N VAL A 280 -28.82 26.35 -26.64
CA VAL A 280 -27.99 25.31 -26.01
C VAL A 280 -28.15 24.01 -26.79
N CYS A 281 -27.03 23.42 -27.18
CA CYS A 281 -26.95 22.20 -27.99
C CYS A 281 -27.40 20.99 -27.15
N ASP A 282 -28.38 20.21 -27.61
CA ASP A 282 -28.82 18.97 -26.93
C ASP A 282 -27.98 17.74 -27.34
N HIS A 283 -26.91 17.96 -28.11
CA HIS A 283 -26.02 16.94 -28.69
C HIS A 283 -26.72 15.90 -29.60
N VAL A 284 -27.95 16.16 -30.05
CA VAL A 284 -28.70 15.28 -30.96
C VAL A 284 -28.86 15.94 -32.32
N ASP A 285 -28.41 15.28 -33.39
CA ASP A 285 -28.64 15.77 -34.74
C ASP A 285 -30.10 15.56 -35.16
N ARG A 286 -30.90 16.62 -35.04
CA ARG A 286 -32.31 16.64 -35.47
C ARG A 286 -32.49 17.23 -36.87
N SER A 287 -31.43 17.49 -37.62
CA SER A 287 -31.50 18.16 -38.93
C SER A 287 -32.40 17.42 -39.92
N ALA A 288 -32.34 16.09 -39.93
CA ALA A 288 -33.20 15.24 -40.76
C ALA A 288 -34.67 15.31 -40.34
N THR A 289 -34.96 15.22 -39.03
CA THR A 289 -36.31 15.31 -38.48
C THR A 289 -36.93 16.68 -38.72
N ALA A 290 -36.16 17.76 -38.54
CA ALA A 290 -36.58 19.12 -38.80
C ALA A 290 -36.91 19.34 -40.28
N ARG A 291 -36.07 18.85 -41.20
CA ARG A 291 -36.33 18.92 -42.65
C ARG A 291 -37.62 18.19 -43.04
N ALA A 292 -37.85 17.01 -42.47
CA ALA A 292 -39.08 16.25 -42.69
C ALA A 292 -40.31 16.98 -42.13
N GLY A 293 -40.21 17.58 -40.94
CA GLY A 293 -41.30 18.36 -40.33
C GLY A 293 -41.66 19.60 -41.16
N LEU A 294 -40.66 20.35 -41.62
CA LEU A 294 -40.84 21.52 -42.49
C LEU A 294 -41.49 21.14 -43.82
N ALA A 295 -41.08 20.01 -44.42
CA ALA A 295 -41.71 19.49 -45.63
C ALA A 295 -43.20 19.16 -45.42
N ARG A 296 -43.55 18.52 -44.29
CA ARG A 296 -44.96 18.27 -43.93
C ARG A 296 -45.76 19.55 -43.72
N ALA A 297 -45.17 20.54 -43.04
CA ALA A 297 -45.83 21.82 -42.80
C ALA A 297 -46.09 22.58 -44.11
N ARG A 298 -45.11 22.60 -45.04
CA ARG A 298 -45.27 23.20 -46.37
C ARG A 298 -46.37 22.49 -47.16
N ALA A 299 -46.36 21.16 -47.20
CA ALA A 299 -47.40 20.38 -47.89
C ALA A 299 -48.80 20.65 -47.31
N ALA A 300 -48.93 20.82 -45.98
CA ALA A 300 -50.20 21.15 -45.33
C ALA A 300 -50.68 22.58 -45.61
N LEU A 301 -49.75 23.53 -45.81
CA LEU A 301 -50.09 24.91 -46.22
C LEU A 301 -50.47 25.01 -47.69
N GLU A 302 -49.85 24.19 -48.56
CA GLU A 302 -50.17 24.11 -49.99
C GLU A 302 -51.49 23.35 -50.26
N ASN A 303 -51.83 22.38 -49.40
CA ASN A 303 -53.10 21.66 -49.42
C ASN A 303 -53.81 21.81 -48.06
N PRO A 304 -54.41 22.98 -47.77
CA PRO A 304 -55.16 23.15 -46.54
C PRO A 304 -56.32 22.14 -46.51
N PRO A 305 -56.53 21.41 -45.41
CA PRO A 305 -57.68 20.53 -45.29
C PRO A 305 -58.96 21.37 -45.48
N ALA A 306 -59.88 20.87 -46.30
CA ALA A 306 -61.18 21.52 -46.50
C ALA A 306 -61.80 21.80 -45.13
N ALA A 307 -62.13 23.07 -44.88
CA ALA A 307 -62.81 23.47 -43.65
C ALA A 307 -64.08 22.63 -43.52
N THR A 308 -64.08 21.70 -42.56
CA THR A 308 -65.27 20.96 -42.18
C THR A 308 -66.22 21.95 -41.49
N GLY A 309 -67.16 22.47 -42.27
CA GLY A 309 -68.36 23.14 -41.77
C GLY A 309 -69.36 22.15 -41.20
#